data_AF-A0A4Y5ZPQ0-F1
#
_entry.id   AF-A0A4Y5ZPQ0-F1
#
_cell.length_a   1.000
_cell.length_b   1.000
_cell.length_c   1.000
_cell.angle_alpha   90.00
_cell.angle_beta   90.00
_cell.angle_gamma   90.00
#
_symmetry.space_group_name_H-M   'P 1'
#
loop_
_entity.id
_entity.type
_entity.pdbx_description
1 polymer ?
#
loop_
_entity_poly.entity_id
_entity_poly.type
_entity_poly.pdbx_seq_one_letter_code
_entity_poly.pdbx_strand_id
1 'polypeptide(L)'
;MVSASLPGASPETMASSVATPLERSLGRIAGVNEMTSSSSLGSTRIILEFNFDRDINGAARDVQAAINAAQSLLPSGMPSRPTYRKANPPTRRS
;
A
#
# COMPACT_ATOMS: atom_id res chain seq x y z
N MET A 1 -2.61 2.34 5.45
CA MET A 1 -2.04 3.07 4.30
C MET A 1 -0.66 2.52 4.00
N VAL A 2 -0.39 2.15 2.75
CA VAL A 2 0.92 1.73 2.24
C VAL A 2 1.50 2.88 1.39
N SER A 3 2.82 3.08 1.47
CA SER A 3 3.54 4.10 0.72
C SER A 3 4.81 3.53 0.11
N ALA A 4 5.12 3.96 -1.11
CA ALA A 4 6.31 3.54 -1.84
C ALA A 4 6.86 4.72 -2.66
N SER A 5 8.17 4.71 -2.91
CA SER A 5 8.86 5.77 -3.65
C SER A 5 9.86 5.19 -4.64
N LEU A 6 9.95 5.79 -5.82
CA LEU A 6 10.93 5.51 -6.86
C LEU A 6 11.32 6.85 -7.51
N PRO A 7 12.42 7.50 -7.05
CA PRO A 7 12.79 8.83 -7.50
C PRO A 7 12.88 8.96 -9.03
N GLY A 8 12.32 10.04 -9.57
CA GLY A 8 12.34 10.32 -11.01
C GLY A 8 11.33 9.55 -11.86
N ALA A 9 10.62 8.57 -11.32
CA ALA A 9 9.59 7.84 -12.06
C ALA A 9 8.34 8.70 -12.30
N SER A 10 7.80 8.65 -13.52
CA SER A 10 6.53 9.32 -13.87
C SER A 10 5.34 8.72 -13.09
N PRO A 11 4.22 9.44 -12.95
CA PRO A 11 3.00 8.89 -12.31
C PRO A 11 2.53 7.57 -12.93
N GLU A 12 2.63 7.43 -14.25
CA GLU A 12 2.26 6.19 -14.98
C GLU A 12 3.23 5.04 -14.68
N THR A 13 4.53 5.34 -14.56
CA THR A 13 5.54 4.36 -14.14
C THR A 13 5.30 3.92 -12.71
N MET A 14 5.01 4.87 -11.81
CA MET A 14 4.64 4.56 -10.42
C MET A 14 3.41 3.67 -10.36
N ALA A 15 2.35 3.99 -11.12
CA ALA A 15 1.14 3.20 -11.16
C ALA A 15 1.40 1.77 -11.64
N SER A 16 2.02 1.61 -12.81
CA SER A 16 2.21 0.30 -13.45
C SER A 16 3.27 -0.58 -12.79
N SER A 17 4.38 0.02 -12.34
CA SER A 17 5.55 -0.72 -11.85
C SER A 17 5.64 -0.79 -10.33
N VAL A 18 4.92 0.05 -9.58
CA VAL A 18 4.95 0.06 -8.11
C VAL A 18 3.57 -0.19 -7.52
N ALA A 19 2.55 0.59 -7.90
CA ALA A 19 1.21 0.45 -7.35
C ALA A 19 0.59 -0.90 -7.73
N THR A 20 0.56 -1.26 -9.01
CA THR A 20 -0.10 -2.49 -9.47
C THR A 20 0.46 -3.77 -8.83
N PRO A 21 1.79 -3.99 -8.71
CA PRO A 21 2.31 -5.15 -7.98
C PRO A 21 1.92 -5.18 -6.50
N LEU A 22 1.89 -4.01 -5.85
CA LEU A 22 1.45 -3.88 -4.45
C LEU A 22 -0.04 -4.18 -4.32
N GLU A 23 -0.90 -3.58 -5.14
CA GLU A 23 -2.35 -3.78 -5.16
C GLU A 23 -2.69 -5.26 -5.33
N ARG A 24 -2.05 -5.95 -6.29
CA ARG A 24 -2.26 -7.39 -6.51
C ARG A 24 -1.96 -8.24 -5.29
N SER A 25 -0.93 -7.88 -4.53
CA SER A 25 -0.53 -8.62 -3.32
C SER A 25 -1.45 -8.27 -2.14
N LEU A 26 -1.76 -6.98 -1.99
CA LEU A 26 -2.61 -6.43 -0.94
C LEU A 26 -4.07 -6.88 -1.09
N GLY A 27 -4.57 -7.06 -2.32
CA GLY A 27 -5.94 -7.47 -2.60
C GLY A 27 -6.24 -8.92 -2.23
N ARG A 28 -5.20 -9.70 -1.90
CA ARG A 28 -5.34 -11.08 -1.39
C ARG A 28 -5.57 -11.11 0.12
N ILE A 29 -5.47 -9.98 0.81
CA ILE A 29 -5.67 -9.92 2.25
C ILE A 29 -7.17 -10.06 2.55
N ALA A 30 -7.52 -11.02 3.39
CA ALA A 30 -8.90 -11.24 3.81
C ALA A 30 -9.43 -10.02 4.59
N GLY A 31 -10.66 -9.61 4.28
CA GLY A 31 -11.34 -8.53 4.97
C GLY A 31 -10.99 -7.12 4.48
N VAL A 32 -10.32 -6.98 3.33
CA VAL A 32 -10.24 -5.70 2.61
C VAL A 32 -11.61 -5.41 1.99
N ASN A 33 -12.20 -4.29 2.38
CA ASN A 33 -13.48 -3.78 1.87
C ASN A 33 -13.28 -2.90 0.64
N GLU A 34 -12.34 -1.95 0.74
CA GLU A 34 -12.01 -1.01 -0.32
C GLU A 34 -10.49 -0.86 -0.44
N MET A 35 -10.03 -0.64 -1.67
CA MET A 35 -8.65 -0.29 -1.96
C MET A 35 -8.60 0.85 -2.97
N THR A 36 -7.95 1.93 -2.57
CA THR A 36 -7.77 3.12 -3.42
C THR A 36 -6.30 3.46 -3.50
N SER A 37 -5.81 3.72 -4.71
CA SER A 37 -4.43 4.08 -4.96
C SER A 37 -4.33 5.43 -5.65
N SER A 38 -3.21 6.11 -5.41
CA SER A 38 -2.86 7.34 -6.07
C SER A 38 -1.36 7.36 -6.33
N SER A 39 -1.00 7.62 -7.58
CA SER A 39 0.38 7.70 -8.04
C SER A 39 0.69 9.12 -8.47
N SER A 40 1.87 9.60 -8.11
CA SER A 40 2.40 10.91 -8.48
C SER A 40 3.90 10.78 -8.77
N LEU A 41 4.55 11.89 -9.15
CA LEU A 41 5.97 11.88 -9.49
C LEU A 41 6.81 11.25 -8.38
N GLY A 42 7.42 10.11 -8.69
CA GLY A 42 8.28 9.33 -7.81
C GLY A 42 7.62 8.76 -6.55
N SER A 43 6.30 8.77 -6.43
CA SER A 43 5.60 8.25 -5.24
C SER A 43 4.27 7.56 -5.54
N THR A 44 3.91 6.60 -4.69
CA THR A 44 2.63 5.90 -4.71
C THR A 44 2.12 5.77 -3.28
N ARG A 45 0.81 5.99 -3.11
CA ARG A 45 0.08 5.76 -1.88
C ARG A 45 -1.10 4.84 -2.15
N ILE A 46 -1.26 3.83 -1.30
CA ILE A 46 -2.39 2.89 -1.34
C ILE A 46 -3.09 2.93 0.01
N ILE A 47 -4.40 3.14 0.00
CA ILE A 47 -5.26 3.10 1.17
C ILE A 47 -6.03 1.79 1.10
N LEU A 48 -5.93 0.99 2.17
CA LEU A 48 -6.77 -0.17 2.38
C LEU A 48 -7.77 0.17 3.47
N GLU A 49 -9.04 -0.02 3.16
CA GLU A 49 -10.11 -0.06 4.15
C GLU A 49 -10.43 -1.52 4.45
N PHE A 50 -10.47 -1.86 5.74
CA PHE A 50 -10.83 -3.19 6.20
C PHE A 50 -12.23 -3.18 6.78
N ASN A 51 -12.87 -4.36 6.78
CA ASN A 51 -14.13 -4.57 7.50
C ASN A 51 -14.00 -4.16 8.98
N PHE A 52 -15.07 -3.60 9.55
CA PHE A 52 -15.09 -3.07 10.92
C PHE A 52 -14.68 -4.10 11.99
N ASP A 53 -15.00 -5.37 11.78
CA ASP A 53 -14.70 -6.47 12.70
C ASP A 53 -13.25 -6.98 12.59
N ARG A 54 -12.44 -6.41 11.69
CA ARG A 54 -11.07 -6.87 11.48
C ARG A 54 -10.14 -6.37 12.59
N ASP A 55 -9.46 -7.30 13.26
CA ASP A 55 -8.36 -6.96 14.17
C ASP A 55 -7.26 -6.18 13.42
N ILE A 56 -7.04 -4.95 13.86
CA ILE A 56 -6.10 -4.03 13.22
C ILE A 56 -4.64 -4.52 13.31
N ASN A 57 -4.30 -5.34 14.31
CA ASN A 57 -2.96 -5.89 14.44
C ASN A 57 -2.75 -7.07 13.48
N GLY A 58 -3.75 -7.93 13.32
CA GLY A 58 -3.81 -8.97 12.29
C GLY A 58 -3.71 -8.38 10.89
N ALA A 59 -4.54 -7.38 10.59
CA ALA A 59 -4.47 -6.65 9.31
C ALA A 59 -3.08 -6.05 9.06
N ALA A 60 -2.44 -5.47 10.08
CA ALA A 60 -1.08 -4.94 9.96
C ALA A 60 -0.05 -6.02 9.61
N ARG A 61 -0.14 -7.22 10.22
CA ARG A 61 0.73 -8.36 9.89
C ARG A 61 0.50 -8.82 8.46
N ASP A 62 -0.75 -8.92 8.03
CA ASP A 62 -1.09 -9.33 6.66
C ASP A 62 -0.61 -8.32 5.62
N VAL A 63 -0.72 -7.01 5.90
CA VAL A 63 -0.18 -5.95 5.04
C VAL A 63 1.35 -6.07 4.91
N GLN A 64 2.06 -6.32 6.01
CA GLN A 64 3.51 -6.54 5.96
C GLN A 64 3.85 -7.79 5.12
N ALA A 65 3.11 -8.88 5.28
CA ALA A 65 3.30 -10.11 4.52
C ALA A 65 3.04 -9.89 3.02
N ALA A 66 1.98 -9.15 2.67
CA ALA A 66 1.68 -8.80 1.28
C ALA A 66 2.75 -7.90 0.65
N ILE A 67 3.27 -6.91 1.40
CA ILE A 67 4.41 -6.09 0.95
C ILE A 67 5.63 -6.99 0.69
N ASN A 68 5.90 -7.96 1.56
CA ASN A 68 7.01 -8.90 1.40
C ASN A 68 6.82 -9.78 0.15
N ALA A 69 5.59 -10.26 -0.10
CA ALA A 69 5.26 -11.05 -1.28
C ALA A 69 5.41 -10.27 -2.59
N ALA A 70 5.13 -8.95 -2.57
CA ALA A 70 5.27 -8.10 -3.74
C ALA A 70 6.73 -7.78 -4.10
N GLN A 71 7.69 -7.96 -3.18
CA GLN A 71 9.05 -7.40 -3.33
C GLN A 71 9.76 -7.81 -4.60
N SER A 72 9.62 -9.07 -5.03
CA SER A 72 10.28 -9.60 -6.22
C SER A 72 9.74 -8.99 -7.52
N LEU A 73 8.57 -8.36 -7.46
CA LEU A 73 7.91 -7.69 -8.58
C LEU A 73 8.16 -6.17 -8.59
N LEU A 74 8.84 -5.64 -7.57
CA LEU A 74 9.12 -4.21 -7.44
C LEU A 74 10.44 -3.82 -8.12
N PRO A 75 10.54 -2.58 -8.66
CA PRO A 75 11.78 -2.09 -9.24
C PRO A 75 12.93 -2.05 -8.24
N SER A 76 14.13 -2.43 -8.68
CA SER A 76 15.35 -2.42 -7.85
C SER A 76 15.86 -1.01 -7.54
N GLY A 77 15.45 0.02 -8.30
CA GLY A 77 15.85 1.41 -8.10
C GLY A 77 15.18 2.13 -6.93
N MET A 78 14.36 1.42 -6.14
CA MET A 78 13.70 2.01 -4.98
C MET A 78 14.71 2.25 -3.84
N PRO A 79 14.77 3.46 -3.25
CA PRO A 79 15.72 3.77 -2.16
C PRO A 79 15.39 3.02 -0.86
N SER A 80 14.11 2.65 -0.70
CA SER A 80 13.59 1.95 0.48
C SER A 80 12.45 1.03 0.07
N ARG A 81 12.23 -0.02 0.87
CA ARG A 81 11.06 -0.89 0.74
C ARG A 81 9.77 -0.09 0.95
N PRO A 82 8.65 -0.52 0.35
CA PRO A 82 7.33 -0.01 0.71
C PRO A 82 7.10 -0.15 2.21
N THR A 83 6.46 0.85 2.80
CA THR A 83 6.13 0.87 4.23
C THR A 83 4.64 1.05 4.41
N TYR A 84 4.12 0.67 5.58
CA TYR A 84 2.73 0.91 5.91
C TYR A 84 2.60 1.64 7.25
N ARG A 85 1.47 2.34 7.39
CA ARG A 85 1.05 2.95 8.64
C ARG A 85 -0.42 2.66 8.87
N LYS A 86 -0.76 2.33 10.11
CA LYS A 86 -2.15 2.27 10.57
C LYS A 86 -2.72 3.69 10.51
N ALA A 87 -3.83 3.86 9.81
CA ALA A 87 -4.57 5.11 9.85
C ALA A 87 -5.67 4.92 10.90
N ASN A 88 -5.61 5.71 11.97
CA ASN A 88 -6.79 5.94 12.79
C ASN A 88 -7.64 6.97 12.04
N PRO A 89 -8.96 6.82 11.88
CA PRO A 89 -9.78 7.90 11.34
C PRO A 89 -9.47 9.19 12.13
N PRO A 90 -9.40 10.37 11.48
CA PRO A 90 -9.29 11.61 12.23
C PRO A 90 -10.49 11.64 13.17
N THR A 91 -10.25 11.64 14.49
CA THR A 91 -11.29 11.95 15.47
C THR A 91 -11.93 13.24 14.98
N ARG A 92 -13.19 13.13 14.55
CA ARG A 92 -14.03 14.27 14.18
C ARG A 92 -14.06 15.14 15.43
N ARG A 93 -13.26 16.22 15.46
CA ARG A 93 -13.42 17.26 16.47
C ARG A 93 -14.74 17.93 16.14
N SER A 94 -15.76 17.58 16.92
CA SER A 94 -17.00 18.35 17.06
C SER A 94 -16.68 19.74 17.61
#